data_AF-A0A7T7ZW07-F1
#
_entry.id   AF-A0A7T7ZW07-F1
#
_cell.length_a   1.000
_cell.length_b   1.000
_cell.length_c   1.000
_cell.angle_alpha   90.00
_cell.angle_beta   90.00
_cell.angle_gamma   90.00
#
_symmetry.space_group_name_H-M   'P 1'
#
loop_
_entity.id
_entity.type
_entity.pdbx_description
1 polymer ?
#
loop_
_entity_poly.entity_id
_entity_poly.type
_entity_poly.pdbx_seq_one_letter_code
_entity_poly.pdbx_strand_id
1 'polypeptide(L)'
;MVISNIQTKISAISDLSKICNFEVEFQDSSTTTLIHSTARLLLFKKGKGKFMINGVEYLIEKNTMISILPWDITTITDVTEDLEFYKIVYNFQIINDDLKNICNFRKNQINSIEVLSKNPIKILDSKAFHDMKNSFIEIKDEVGNDSFQEEIDEKPYSDEYLISSIIRILIKFLRFENKNEISTKQNYEHQIQINQILRYMYSHMSEKLTLDRLASTFFISKSSLTKYLEENIGFTFSELLNRIRFSKAIDLLMFSEKSLNEIAKRVGYTDSSHFTKIFENTEGINPGEFRNYYNIKQVSLKQSEAKLLDSVINYEIKNYTDTDLTIGKVAKEFGISTSEVNRLIYFQFEKNFYEYLDFLRISKACEMLKTTDLKIIDIAMKVGYNSTRTFQRAFSRIIGVSPNKFRTTINYQDSEGNII
;
A
#
# COMPACT_ATOMS: atom_id res chain seq x y z
N MET A 1 -15.81 13.60 12.46
CA MET A 1 -14.49 14.05 12.97
C MET A 1 -13.71 12.99 13.76
N VAL A 2 -14.01 11.68 13.72
CA VAL A 2 -13.10 10.60 14.19
C VAL A 2 -13.28 9.34 13.31
N ILE A 3 -13.30 9.53 11.98
CA ILE A 3 -13.39 8.43 10.98
C ILE A 3 -12.25 8.60 9.94
N SER A 4 -11.10 9.17 10.35
CA SER A 4 -9.96 9.37 9.44
C SER A 4 -8.79 8.40 9.65
N ASN A 5 -8.92 7.40 10.54
CA ASN A 5 -7.79 6.54 10.93
C ASN A 5 -7.95 5.05 10.60
N ILE A 6 -9.05 4.64 9.96
CA ILE A 6 -9.29 3.22 9.64
C ILE A 6 -9.25 2.98 8.13
N GLN A 7 -9.64 3.94 7.29
CA GLN A 7 -9.51 3.83 5.84
C GLN A 7 -8.05 3.95 5.35
N THR A 8 -7.16 4.54 6.15
CA THR A 8 -5.73 4.72 5.85
C THR A 8 -4.88 3.46 6.05
N LYS A 9 -5.47 2.36 6.51
CA LYS A 9 -4.76 1.08 6.71
C LYS A 9 -5.10 0.00 5.68
N ILE A 10 -6.14 0.17 4.88
CA ILE A 10 -6.61 -0.87 3.94
C ILE A 10 -6.43 -0.46 2.47
N SER A 11 -6.26 0.84 2.15
CA SER A 11 -6.01 1.32 0.77
C SER A 11 -4.54 1.62 0.43
N ALA A 12 -3.63 1.46 1.41
CA ALA A 12 -2.24 1.90 1.32
C ALA A 12 -1.20 0.77 1.24
N ILE A 13 -1.65 -0.49 1.29
CA ILE A 13 -0.81 -1.64 1.00
C ILE A 13 -1.40 -2.24 -0.28
N SER A 14 -0.95 -1.73 -1.43
CA SER A 14 -0.88 -2.61 -2.60
C SER A 14 0.00 -3.78 -2.18
N ASP A 15 -0.40 -5.00 -2.50
CA ASP A 15 0.48 -6.15 -2.38
C ASP A 15 1.83 -5.80 -3.03
N LEU A 16 2.85 -5.61 -2.20
CA LEU A 16 4.16 -5.14 -2.65
C LEU A 16 4.88 -6.20 -3.49
N SER A 17 4.40 -7.44 -3.46
CA SER A 17 4.87 -8.52 -4.33
C SER A 17 4.35 -8.42 -5.76
N LYS A 18 3.19 -7.76 -5.97
CA LYS A 18 2.60 -7.54 -7.29
C LYS A 18 3.18 -6.29 -7.95
N ILE A 19 3.43 -6.36 -9.25
CA ILE A 19 3.85 -5.20 -10.07
C ILE A 19 2.78 -4.11 -10.06
N CYS A 20 1.51 -4.51 -10.13
CA CYS A 20 0.37 -3.63 -10.03
C CYS A 20 -0.91 -4.36 -9.63
N ASN A 21 -1.85 -3.58 -9.11
CA ASN A 21 -3.23 -3.99 -8.87
C ASN A 21 -4.18 -3.15 -9.73
N PHE A 22 -5.32 -3.73 -10.06
CA PHE A 22 -6.38 -3.08 -10.83
C PHE A 22 -7.70 -3.10 -10.08
N GLU A 23 -8.36 -1.95 -10.03
CA GLU A 23 -9.67 -1.80 -9.41
C GLU A 23 -10.59 -0.92 -10.28
N VAL A 24 -11.90 -1.16 -10.17
CA VAL A 24 -12.94 -0.27 -10.69
C VAL A 24 -13.56 0.45 -9.50
N GLU A 25 -13.35 1.77 -9.40
CA GLU A 25 -13.87 2.56 -8.31
C GLU A 25 -15.11 3.35 -8.70
N PHE A 26 -16.02 3.48 -7.74
CA PHE A 26 -17.24 4.27 -7.81
C PHE A 26 -17.24 5.28 -6.67
N GLN A 27 -17.48 6.55 -6.98
CA GLN A 27 -17.51 7.62 -5.99
C GLN A 27 -18.72 8.54 -6.22
N ASP A 28 -19.58 8.62 -5.22
CA ASP A 28 -20.83 9.41 -5.23
C ASP A 28 -20.73 10.69 -4.38
N SER A 29 -19.61 10.89 -3.68
CA SER A 29 -19.45 11.92 -2.67
C SER A 29 -18.00 12.38 -2.52
N SER A 30 -17.76 13.52 -1.89
CA SER A 30 -16.40 14.01 -1.62
C SER A 30 -15.63 13.03 -0.72
N THR A 31 -14.32 12.92 -0.95
CA THR A 31 -13.46 12.03 -0.15
C THR A 31 -12.70 12.82 0.92
N THR A 32 -12.20 12.12 1.93
CA THR A 32 -11.20 12.69 2.84
C THR A 32 -9.86 12.82 2.13
N THR A 33 -9.01 13.73 2.60
CA THR A 33 -7.65 13.87 2.08
C THR A 33 -6.83 12.60 2.28
N LEU A 34 -6.17 12.14 1.21
CA LEU A 34 -5.36 10.93 1.17
C LEU A 34 -3.92 11.25 0.77
N ILE A 35 -2.97 10.54 1.37
CA ILE A 35 -1.55 10.59 0.99
C ILE A 35 -1.19 9.26 0.37
N HIS A 36 -0.61 9.31 -0.81
CA HIS A 36 -0.34 8.14 -1.62
C HIS A 36 1.10 7.68 -1.44
N SER A 37 1.37 6.64 -0.66
CA SER A 37 2.73 6.06 -0.57
C SER A 37 3.20 5.43 -1.90
N THR A 38 2.27 5.07 -2.78
CA THR A 38 2.50 4.39 -4.07
C THR A 38 1.95 5.18 -5.25
N ALA A 39 2.46 4.92 -6.44
CA ALA A 39 1.97 5.59 -7.65
C ALA A 39 0.65 5.00 -8.14
N ARG A 40 -0.19 5.85 -8.74
CA ARG A 40 -1.49 5.46 -9.29
C ARG A 40 -1.75 6.10 -10.65
N LEU A 41 -2.51 5.39 -11.48
CA LEU A 41 -3.10 5.92 -12.70
C LEU A 41 -4.62 5.77 -12.61
N LEU A 42 -5.33 6.87 -12.78
CA LEU A 42 -6.79 6.91 -12.78
C LEU A 42 -7.30 7.25 -14.18
N LEU A 43 -8.33 6.54 -14.66
CA LEU A 43 -9.00 6.83 -15.92
C LEU A 43 -10.51 6.93 -15.72
N PHE A 44 -11.04 8.15 -15.81
CA PHE A 44 -12.45 8.46 -15.57
C PHE A 44 -13.32 8.10 -16.78
N LYS A 45 -14.29 7.20 -16.54
CA LYS A 45 -15.22 6.69 -17.55
C LYS A 45 -16.52 7.47 -17.57
N LYS A 46 -16.95 7.95 -16.39
CA LYS A 46 -18.18 8.70 -16.17
C LYS A 46 -18.03 9.66 -14.99
N GLY A 47 -19.00 10.56 -14.90
CA GLY A 47 -19.14 11.51 -13.81
C GLY A 47 -18.45 12.84 -14.07
N LYS A 48 -18.68 13.75 -13.13
CA LYS A 48 -18.14 15.11 -13.11
C LYS A 48 -17.92 15.55 -11.68
N GLY A 49 -16.83 16.26 -11.44
CA GLY A 49 -16.54 16.80 -10.12
C GLY A 49 -15.26 17.61 -10.10
N LYS A 50 -14.67 17.68 -8.91
CA LYS A 50 -13.39 18.35 -8.67
C LYS A 50 -12.44 17.42 -7.93
N PHE A 51 -11.22 17.33 -8.45
CA PHE A 51 -10.14 16.55 -7.89
C PHE A 51 -9.01 17.50 -7.50
N MET A 52 -8.65 17.50 -6.23
CA MET A 52 -7.52 18.28 -5.73
C MET A 52 -6.28 17.39 -5.68
N ILE A 53 -5.18 17.85 -6.27
CA ILE A 53 -3.86 17.21 -6.19
C ILE A 53 -2.90 18.23 -5.61
N ASN A 54 -2.36 17.96 -4.43
CA ASN A 54 -1.36 18.78 -3.76
C ASN A 54 -1.77 20.26 -3.59
N GLY A 55 -3.04 20.48 -3.27
CA GLY A 55 -3.64 21.81 -3.08
C GLY A 55 -4.10 22.48 -4.37
N VAL A 56 -3.86 21.89 -5.54
CA VAL A 56 -4.34 22.41 -6.82
C VAL A 56 -5.62 21.68 -7.21
N GLU A 57 -6.70 22.43 -7.44
CA GLU A 57 -7.99 21.87 -7.85
C GLU A 57 -8.07 21.72 -9.38
N TYR A 58 -8.55 20.56 -9.81
CA TYR A 58 -8.75 20.21 -11.22
C TYR A 58 -10.20 19.79 -11.45
N LEU A 59 -10.78 20.19 -12.57
CA LEU A 59 -12.06 19.66 -13.02
C LEU A 59 -11.86 18.26 -13.58
N ILE A 60 -12.71 17.33 -13.14
CA ILE A 60 -12.75 15.96 -13.64
C ILE A 60 -14.05 15.76 -14.39
N GLU A 61 -13.93 15.15 -15.55
CA GLU A 61 -15.05 14.67 -16.36
C GLU A 61 -14.68 13.34 -17.04
N LYS A 62 -15.64 12.72 -17.71
CA LYS A 62 -15.39 11.58 -18.58
C LYS A 62 -14.21 11.85 -19.54
N ASN A 63 -13.34 10.85 -19.72
CA ASN A 63 -12.10 10.90 -20.50
C ASN A 63 -10.92 11.61 -19.82
N THR A 64 -11.06 11.99 -18.56
CA THR A 64 -9.93 12.50 -17.78
C THR A 64 -9.04 11.36 -17.32
N MET A 65 -7.73 11.55 -17.46
CA MET A 65 -6.71 10.65 -16.91
C MET A 65 -5.83 11.41 -15.92
N ILE A 66 -5.57 10.80 -14.76
CA ILE A 66 -4.75 11.38 -13.69
C ILE A 66 -3.59 10.44 -13.38
N SER A 67 -2.38 11.01 -13.23
CA SER A 67 -1.21 10.36 -12.67
C SER A 67 -0.96 10.90 -11.27
N ILE A 68 -0.93 10.00 -10.29
CA ILE A 68 -0.60 10.29 -8.89
C ILE A 68 0.76 9.66 -8.62
N LEU A 69 1.73 10.46 -8.22
CA LEU A 69 3.06 10.02 -7.84
C LEU A 69 3.12 9.66 -6.35
N PRO A 70 4.16 8.92 -5.93
CA PRO A 70 4.39 8.69 -4.51
C PRO A 70 4.52 10.02 -3.76
N TRP A 71 3.85 10.07 -2.62
CA TRP A 71 3.68 11.20 -1.70
C TRP A 71 2.84 12.35 -2.22
N ASP A 72 2.15 12.19 -3.36
CA ASP A 72 1.10 13.13 -3.71
C ASP A 72 -0.05 13.04 -2.68
N ILE A 73 -0.64 14.20 -2.40
CA ILE A 73 -1.82 14.35 -1.56
C ILE A 73 -3.01 14.60 -2.47
N THR A 74 -4.09 13.83 -2.32
CA THR A 74 -5.29 14.03 -3.13
C THR A 74 -6.56 14.12 -2.31
N THR A 75 -7.60 14.73 -2.89
CA THR A 75 -8.94 14.82 -2.31
C THR A 75 -9.95 15.00 -3.44
N ILE A 76 -11.04 14.25 -3.45
CA ILE A 76 -12.19 14.55 -4.31
C ILE A 76 -13.01 15.59 -3.54
N THR A 77 -12.93 16.86 -3.97
CA THR A 77 -13.53 17.97 -3.23
C THR A 77 -15.02 18.11 -3.52
N ASP A 78 -15.45 17.73 -4.72
CA ASP A 78 -16.84 17.85 -5.17
C ASP A 78 -17.19 16.74 -6.16
N VAL A 79 -18.41 16.22 -6.07
CA VAL A 79 -18.97 15.22 -6.97
C VAL A 79 -20.35 15.69 -7.42
N THR A 80 -20.42 16.22 -8.65
CA THR A 80 -21.68 16.72 -9.23
C THR A 80 -22.44 15.64 -10.01
N GLU A 81 -21.72 14.65 -10.54
CA GLU A 81 -22.26 13.45 -11.18
C GLU A 81 -21.39 12.27 -10.75
N ASP A 82 -22.00 11.15 -10.35
CA ASP A 82 -21.32 9.95 -9.85
C ASP A 82 -20.11 9.56 -10.72
N LEU A 83 -18.95 9.50 -10.08
CA LEU A 83 -17.69 9.18 -10.73
C LEU A 83 -17.52 7.66 -10.82
N GLU A 84 -17.13 7.20 -12.00
CA GLU A 84 -16.75 5.81 -12.25
C GLU A 84 -15.39 5.83 -12.97
N PHE A 85 -14.37 5.22 -12.39
CA PHE A 85 -13.01 5.25 -12.96
C PHE A 85 -12.25 3.94 -12.75
N TYR A 86 -11.32 3.67 -13.66
CA TYR A 86 -10.34 2.60 -13.49
C TYR A 86 -9.16 3.11 -12.67
N LYS A 87 -8.68 2.32 -11.72
CA LYS A 87 -7.53 2.62 -10.88
C LYS A 87 -6.49 1.53 -11.05
N ILE A 88 -5.28 1.94 -11.45
CA ILE A 88 -4.08 1.08 -11.41
C ILE A 88 -3.18 1.61 -10.31
N VAL A 89 -2.86 0.78 -9.31
CA VAL A 89 -1.82 1.06 -8.31
C VAL A 89 -0.61 0.24 -8.71
N TYR A 90 0.55 0.86 -8.87
CA TYR A 90 1.73 0.17 -9.40
C TYR A 90 3.01 0.49 -8.64
N ASN A 91 3.98 -0.44 -8.72
CA ASN A 91 5.29 -0.25 -8.15
C ASN A 91 6.08 0.81 -8.93
N PHE A 92 6.13 2.02 -8.38
CA PHE A 92 6.77 3.14 -9.03
C PHE A 92 8.27 2.92 -9.29
N GLN A 93 8.97 2.24 -8.39
CA GLN A 93 10.42 2.10 -8.45
C GLN A 93 10.83 1.18 -9.60
N ILE A 94 10.20 -0.01 -9.72
CA ILE A 94 10.44 -0.96 -10.81
C ILE A 94 10.22 -0.25 -12.16
N ILE A 95 9.04 0.34 -12.33
CA ILE A 95 8.66 0.98 -13.59
C ILE A 95 9.57 2.16 -13.92
N ASN A 96 9.93 2.98 -12.94
CA ASN A 96 10.79 4.14 -13.16
C ASN A 96 12.24 3.73 -13.50
N ASP A 97 12.76 2.67 -12.89
CA ASP A 97 14.10 2.16 -13.19
C ASP A 97 14.14 1.57 -14.60
N ASP A 98 13.14 0.79 -15.01
CA ASP A 98 13.03 0.26 -16.37
C ASP A 98 12.82 1.36 -17.41
N LEU A 99 11.95 2.34 -17.15
CA LEU A 99 11.79 3.51 -18.00
C LEU A 99 13.11 4.25 -18.20
N LYS A 100 13.86 4.48 -17.12
CA LYS A 100 15.18 5.13 -17.20
C LYS A 100 16.17 4.31 -18.00
N ASN A 101 16.22 2.99 -17.80
CA ASN A 101 17.10 2.10 -18.55
C ASN A 101 16.80 2.14 -20.05
N ILE A 102 15.52 2.09 -20.42
CA ILE A 102 15.07 2.20 -21.83
C ILE A 102 15.43 3.57 -22.42
N CYS A 103 15.18 4.66 -21.69
CA CYS A 103 15.40 6.02 -22.19
C CYS A 103 16.89 6.42 -22.25
N ASN A 104 17.70 5.96 -21.29
CA ASN A 104 19.12 6.25 -21.21
C ASN A 104 19.92 5.64 -22.37
N PHE A 105 19.42 4.57 -23.01
CA PHE A 105 20.01 4.02 -24.25
C PHE A 105 20.12 5.06 -25.37
N ARG A 106 19.26 6.11 -25.36
CA ARG A 106 19.21 7.14 -26.42
C ARG A 106 19.84 8.49 -26.06
N LYS A 107 20.57 8.60 -24.93
CA LYS A 107 21.12 9.87 -24.40
C LYS A 107 20.09 10.99 -24.11
N ASN A 108 18.78 10.71 -24.20
CA ASN A 108 17.75 11.64 -23.77
C ASN A 108 17.46 11.41 -22.28
N GLN A 109 17.86 12.34 -21.43
CA GLN A 109 17.46 12.37 -20.02
C GLN A 109 15.98 12.75 -19.93
N ILE A 110 15.08 11.76 -20.06
CA ILE A 110 13.66 12.00 -19.77
C ILE A 110 13.48 11.99 -18.25
N ASN A 111 13.21 13.16 -17.67
CA ASN A 111 12.83 13.28 -16.27
C ASN A 111 11.31 13.07 -16.14
N SER A 112 10.86 11.82 -16.31
CA SER A 112 9.44 11.43 -16.28
C SER A 112 8.72 11.92 -15.02
N ILE A 113 9.37 11.84 -13.86
CA ILE A 113 8.86 12.35 -12.58
C ILE A 113 8.52 13.84 -12.65
N GLU A 114 9.43 14.64 -13.19
CA GLU A 114 9.26 16.08 -13.27
C GLU A 114 8.10 16.43 -14.22
N VAL A 115 8.01 15.76 -15.36
CA VAL A 115 6.93 15.98 -16.34
C VAL A 115 5.57 15.56 -15.77
N LEU A 116 5.48 14.36 -15.18
CA LEU A 116 4.24 13.86 -14.55
C LEU A 116 3.80 14.80 -13.42
N SER A 117 4.75 15.35 -12.66
CA SER A 117 4.43 16.26 -11.57
C SER A 117 3.93 17.63 -11.99
N LYS A 118 4.43 18.15 -13.12
CA LYS A 118 4.00 19.43 -13.66
C LYS A 118 2.63 19.31 -14.33
N ASN A 119 2.34 18.14 -14.91
CA ASN A 119 1.12 17.88 -15.66
C ASN A 119 0.49 16.55 -15.22
N PRO A 120 -0.08 16.47 -14.01
CA PRO A 120 -0.63 15.23 -13.46
C PRO A 120 -1.97 14.84 -14.10
N ILE A 121 -2.59 15.72 -14.92
CA ILE A 121 -3.90 15.50 -15.52
C ILE A 121 -3.87 15.67 -17.05
N LYS A 122 -4.61 14.80 -17.75
CA LYS A 122 -4.81 14.84 -19.20
C LYS A 122 -6.30 14.64 -19.52
N ILE A 123 -6.84 15.48 -20.40
CA ILE A 123 -8.22 15.32 -20.91
C ILE A 123 -8.09 14.71 -22.30
N LEU A 124 -8.46 13.43 -22.42
CA LEU A 124 -8.23 12.65 -23.63
C LEU A 124 -9.35 12.91 -24.66
N ASP A 125 -8.98 13.06 -25.92
CA ASP A 125 -9.96 13.00 -27.00
C ASP A 125 -10.57 11.60 -27.12
N SER A 126 -11.66 11.46 -27.87
CA SER A 126 -12.39 10.19 -27.94
C SER A 126 -11.54 9.01 -28.42
N LYS A 127 -10.59 9.25 -29.33
CA LYS A 127 -9.69 8.21 -29.85
C LYS A 127 -8.66 7.83 -28.80
N ALA A 128 -7.97 8.81 -28.23
CA ALA A 128 -6.99 8.61 -27.18
C ALA A 128 -7.60 7.95 -25.93
N PHE A 129 -8.83 8.33 -25.57
CA PHE A 129 -9.56 7.70 -24.48
C PHE A 129 -9.85 6.23 -24.75
N HIS A 130 -10.33 5.89 -25.95
CA HIS A 130 -10.58 4.50 -26.32
C HIS A 130 -9.28 3.68 -26.29
N ASP A 131 -8.21 4.20 -26.88
CA ASP A 131 -6.90 3.54 -26.93
C ASP A 131 -6.29 3.38 -25.53
N MET A 132 -6.53 4.32 -24.61
CA MET A 132 -6.07 4.25 -23.23
C MET A 132 -6.90 3.26 -22.42
N LYS A 133 -8.23 3.30 -22.57
CA LYS A 133 -9.16 2.38 -21.93
C LYS A 133 -8.84 0.94 -22.27
N ASN A 134 -8.53 0.63 -23.54
CA ASN A 134 -8.15 -0.72 -23.94
C ASN A 134 -6.86 -1.17 -23.23
N SER A 135 -5.85 -0.29 -23.10
CA SER A 135 -4.63 -0.61 -22.35
C SER A 135 -4.87 -0.83 -20.85
N PHE A 136 -5.86 -0.15 -20.23
CA PHE A 136 -6.26 -0.43 -18.86
C PHE A 136 -6.98 -1.79 -18.74
N ILE A 137 -7.85 -2.12 -19.69
CA ILE A 137 -8.57 -3.40 -19.71
C ILE A 137 -7.60 -4.57 -19.91
N GLU A 138 -6.59 -4.42 -20.76
CA GLU A 138 -5.52 -5.42 -20.93
C GLU A 138 -4.82 -5.74 -19.59
N ILE A 139 -4.57 -4.74 -18.75
CA ILE A 139 -4.01 -4.96 -17.40
C ILE A 139 -5.04 -5.65 -16.49
N LYS A 140 -6.31 -5.23 -16.52
CA LYS A 140 -7.39 -5.88 -15.76
C LYS A 140 -7.52 -7.37 -16.10
N ASP A 141 -7.43 -7.72 -17.38
CA ASP A 141 -7.56 -9.11 -17.85
C ASP A 141 -6.30 -9.95 -17.54
N GLU A 142 -5.21 -9.30 -17.16
CA GLU A 142 -3.98 -9.94 -16.71
C GLU A 142 -3.95 -10.15 -15.19
N VAL A 143 -4.24 -9.11 -14.39
CA VAL A 143 -4.17 -9.18 -12.92
C VAL A 143 -5.48 -9.59 -12.25
N GLY A 144 -6.58 -9.61 -12.99
CA GLY A 144 -7.92 -9.74 -12.45
C GLY A 144 -8.47 -8.42 -11.94
N ASN A 145 -9.62 -8.50 -11.27
CA ASN A 145 -10.24 -7.34 -10.66
C ASN A 145 -10.36 -7.60 -9.15
N ASP A 146 -9.50 -6.93 -8.36
CA ASP A 146 -9.44 -7.09 -6.91
C ASP A 146 -10.79 -6.81 -6.25
N SER A 147 -11.58 -5.89 -6.82
CA SER A 147 -12.93 -5.57 -6.33
C SER A 147 -13.93 -6.73 -6.46
N PHE A 148 -13.64 -7.71 -7.32
CA PHE A 148 -14.51 -8.87 -7.58
C PHE A 148 -13.88 -10.21 -7.22
N GLN A 149 -12.66 -10.21 -6.64
CA GLN A 149 -11.92 -11.42 -6.23
C GLN A 149 -11.84 -12.48 -7.34
N GLU A 150 -11.60 -12.07 -8.59
CA GLU A 150 -11.39 -13.00 -9.71
C GLU A 150 -9.98 -13.61 -9.61
N GLU A 151 -9.87 -14.89 -9.24
CA GLU A 151 -8.62 -15.64 -9.36
C GLU A 151 -8.32 -15.91 -10.85
N ILE A 152 -7.21 -15.37 -11.34
CA ILE A 152 -6.69 -15.67 -12.69
C ILE A 152 -5.51 -16.62 -12.54
N ASP A 153 -5.50 -17.70 -13.33
CA ASP A 153 -4.36 -18.62 -13.43
C ASP A 153 -3.08 -17.85 -13.78
N GLU A 154 -1.98 -18.18 -13.09
CA GLU A 154 -0.68 -17.55 -13.30
C GLU A 154 -0.19 -17.78 -14.73
N LYS A 155 -0.11 -16.70 -15.53
CA LYS A 155 0.30 -16.77 -16.94
C LYS A 155 1.83 -16.65 -17.05
N PRO A 156 2.49 -17.42 -17.93
CA PRO A 156 3.91 -17.23 -18.21
C PRO A 156 4.20 -15.79 -18.65
N TYR A 157 5.24 -15.18 -18.07
CA TYR A 157 5.69 -13.82 -18.37
C TYR A 157 4.69 -12.71 -18.02
N SER A 158 3.79 -12.95 -17.07
CA SER A 158 2.80 -11.96 -16.61
C SER A 158 3.47 -10.67 -16.14
N ASP A 159 4.54 -10.81 -15.34
CA ASP A 159 5.29 -9.68 -14.81
C ASP A 159 5.88 -8.78 -15.90
N GLU A 160 6.56 -9.34 -16.90
CA GLU A 160 7.09 -8.58 -18.03
C GLU A 160 5.98 -7.93 -18.86
N TYR A 161 4.85 -8.62 -19.01
CA TYR A 161 3.67 -8.08 -19.70
C TYR A 161 3.11 -6.86 -18.96
N LEU A 162 2.95 -6.94 -17.63
CA LEU A 162 2.43 -5.86 -16.80
C LEU A 162 3.37 -4.64 -16.80
N ILE A 163 4.67 -4.87 -16.61
CA ILE A 163 5.70 -3.82 -16.66
C ILE A 163 5.63 -3.10 -18.01
N SER A 164 5.66 -3.85 -19.11
CA SER A 164 5.63 -3.27 -20.47
C SER A 164 4.33 -2.50 -20.74
N SER A 165 3.21 -3.00 -20.23
CA SER A 165 1.89 -2.38 -20.37
C SER A 165 1.80 -1.05 -19.64
N ILE A 166 2.27 -0.98 -18.38
CA ILE A 166 2.31 0.26 -17.60
C ILE A 166 3.26 1.26 -18.25
N ILE A 167 4.45 0.83 -18.66
CA ILE A 167 5.41 1.68 -19.39
C ILE A 167 4.77 2.30 -20.64
N ARG A 168 4.04 1.49 -21.42
CA ARG A 168 3.33 1.95 -22.62
C ARG A 168 2.25 2.98 -22.27
N ILE A 169 1.48 2.77 -21.20
CA ILE A 169 0.48 3.74 -20.72
C ILE A 169 1.15 5.05 -20.31
N LEU A 170 2.25 5.00 -19.55
CA LEU A 170 2.99 6.18 -19.11
C LEU A 170 3.57 6.95 -20.31
N ILE A 171 4.12 6.26 -21.30
CA ILE A 171 4.61 6.90 -22.53
C ILE A 171 3.45 7.55 -23.30
N LYS A 172 2.29 6.89 -23.43
CA LYS A 172 1.10 7.49 -24.06
C LYS A 172 0.65 8.75 -23.31
N PHE A 173 0.62 8.71 -21.98
CA PHE A 173 0.29 9.85 -21.13
C PHE A 173 1.27 11.02 -21.34
N LEU A 174 2.57 10.74 -21.37
CA LEU A 174 3.63 11.74 -21.56
C LEU A 174 3.59 12.37 -22.97
N ARG A 175 3.23 11.60 -24.00
CA ARG A 175 3.12 12.08 -25.38
C ARG A 175 1.84 12.86 -25.65
N PHE A 176 0.83 12.73 -24.78
CA PHE A 176 -0.43 13.43 -24.97
C PHE A 176 -0.27 14.90 -24.58
N GLU A 177 -0.24 15.77 -25.59
CA GLU A 177 -0.29 17.21 -25.41
C GLU A 177 -1.75 17.66 -25.25
N ASN A 178 -2.07 18.37 -24.17
CA ASN A 178 -3.41 18.93 -24.00
C ASN A 178 -3.57 20.05 -25.05
N LYS A 179 -4.46 19.87 -26.03
CA LYS A 179 -4.79 20.92 -27.02
C LYS A 179 -5.43 22.18 -26.38
N ASN A 180 -5.88 22.09 -25.13
CA ASN A 180 -6.54 23.16 -24.39
C ASN A 180 -5.69 23.57 -23.16
N GLU A 181 -4.54 24.21 -23.38
CA GLU A 181 -3.74 24.85 -22.32
C GLU A 181 -4.38 26.14 -21.73
N ILE A 182 -5.64 26.45 -22.04
CA ILE A 182 -6.15 27.83 -21.94
C ILE A 182 -6.70 28.23 -20.55
N SER A 183 -6.89 27.34 -19.57
CA SER A 183 -7.67 27.73 -18.36
C SER A 183 -7.10 27.42 -16.98
N THR A 184 -5.81 27.11 -16.81
CA THR A 184 -5.22 26.98 -15.46
C THR A 184 -3.99 27.84 -15.20
N LYS A 185 -3.64 28.80 -16.07
CA LYS A 185 -2.52 29.75 -15.83
C LYS A 185 -2.72 30.76 -14.68
N GLN A 186 -3.82 30.72 -13.94
CA GLN A 186 -4.07 31.64 -12.83
C GLN A 186 -3.88 30.92 -11.47
N ASN A 187 -2.87 31.37 -10.71
CA ASN A 187 -2.51 30.99 -9.31
C ASN A 187 -1.37 29.97 -9.07
N TYR A 188 -0.44 29.77 -10.01
CA TYR A 188 0.76 28.94 -9.74
C TYR A 188 1.85 29.64 -8.91
N GLU A 189 1.81 30.95 -8.72
CA GLU A 189 2.99 31.69 -8.27
C GLU A 189 3.20 31.80 -6.76
N HIS A 190 2.24 31.46 -5.88
CA HIS A 190 2.36 31.87 -4.45
C HIS A 190 1.98 30.84 -3.38
N GLN A 191 1.70 29.59 -3.71
CA GLN A 191 1.52 28.56 -2.68
C GLN A 191 2.69 27.58 -2.72
N ILE A 192 3.42 27.48 -1.61
CA ILE A 192 4.38 26.40 -1.39
C ILE A 192 3.59 25.11 -1.46
N GLN A 193 3.72 24.41 -2.58
CA GLN A 193 3.02 23.16 -2.80
C GLN A 193 3.60 22.14 -1.83
N ILE A 194 2.76 21.51 -1.02
CA ILE A 194 3.17 20.45 -0.08
C ILE A 194 4.09 19.40 -0.73
N ASN A 195 3.87 19.14 -2.02
CA ASN A 195 4.75 18.35 -2.86
C ASN A 195 6.22 18.72 -2.79
N GLN A 196 6.55 20.01 -2.82
CA GLN A 196 7.93 20.45 -2.78
C GLN A 196 8.54 20.10 -1.42
N ILE A 197 7.77 20.25 -0.34
CA ILE A 197 8.17 19.85 1.02
C ILE A 197 8.38 18.34 1.07
N LEU A 198 7.42 17.53 0.59
CA LEU A 198 7.52 16.06 0.60
C LEU A 198 8.66 15.55 -0.29
N ARG A 199 8.84 16.11 -1.49
CA ARG A 199 9.97 15.81 -2.37
C ARG A 199 11.29 16.19 -1.76
N TYR A 200 11.35 17.35 -1.10
CA TYR A 200 12.55 17.77 -0.39
C TYR A 200 12.86 16.81 0.75
N MET A 201 11.84 16.44 1.56
CA MET A 201 11.98 15.45 2.62
C MET A 201 12.46 14.11 2.09
N TYR A 202 11.88 13.60 1.01
CA TYR A 202 12.29 12.36 0.35
C TYR A 202 13.73 12.45 -0.18
N SER A 203 14.08 13.54 -0.86
CA SER A 203 15.41 13.73 -1.46
C SER A 203 16.52 13.91 -0.42
N HIS A 204 16.18 14.43 0.76
CA HIS A 204 17.12 14.69 1.85
C HIS A 204 16.89 13.76 3.06
N MET A 205 16.13 12.66 2.91
CA MET A 205 15.79 11.77 4.03
C MET A 205 17.02 11.06 4.62
N SER A 206 18.07 10.90 3.81
CA SER A 206 19.36 10.32 4.18
C SER A 206 20.20 11.23 5.08
N GLU A 207 19.86 12.53 5.12
CA GLU A 207 20.60 13.54 5.87
C GLU A 207 19.97 13.79 7.26
N LYS A 208 20.66 14.58 8.08
CA LYS A 208 20.10 15.14 9.32
C LYS A 208 19.08 16.24 8.99
N LEU A 209 17.91 15.84 8.52
CA LEU A 209 16.79 16.72 8.24
C LEU A 209 16.05 17.06 9.54
N THR A 210 15.89 18.35 9.82
CA THR A 210 15.16 18.86 10.99
C THR A 210 14.01 19.74 10.53
N LEU A 211 13.01 19.91 11.39
CA LEU A 211 11.92 20.85 11.15
C LEU A 211 12.43 22.27 10.92
N ASP A 212 13.46 22.69 11.68
CA ASP A 212 14.19 23.96 11.49
C ASP A 212 14.69 24.15 10.06
N ARG A 213 15.41 23.15 9.55
CA ARG A 213 16.01 23.19 8.23
C ARG A 213 14.92 23.23 7.16
N LEU A 214 13.89 22.40 7.32
CA LEU A 214 12.77 22.34 6.39
C LEU A 214 12.00 23.67 6.35
N ALA A 215 11.68 24.24 7.51
CA ALA A 215 11.05 25.55 7.65
C ALA A 215 11.85 26.66 6.95
N SER A 216 13.17 26.68 7.19
CA SER A 216 14.09 27.66 6.58
C SER A 216 14.17 27.52 5.06
N THR A 217 14.27 26.29 4.54
CA THR A 217 14.32 26.01 3.09
C THR A 217 13.09 26.54 2.36
N PHE A 218 11.91 26.43 2.99
CA PHE A 218 10.65 26.84 2.40
C PHE A 218 10.21 28.25 2.81
N PHE A 219 11.03 29.00 3.56
CA PHE A 219 10.68 30.33 4.07
C PHE A 219 9.34 30.36 4.86
N ILE A 220 9.04 29.28 5.59
CA ILE A 220 7.84 29.15 6.44
C ILE A 220 8.28 29.12 7.91
N SER A 221 7.50 29.69 8.83
CA SER A 221 7.78 29.54 10.27
C SER A 221 7.60 28.09 10.72
N LYS A 222 8.35 27.62 11.72
CA LYS A 222 8.16 26.26 12.27
C LYS A 222 6.72 26.01 12.71
N SER A 223 6.10 27.00 13.36
CA SER A 223 4.73 26.89 13.85
C SER A 223 3.73 26.69 12.72
N SER A 224 3.90 27.44 11.62
CA SER A 224 3.09 27.32 10.42
C SER A 224 3.32 25.97 9.73
N LEU A 225 4.58 25.50 9.67
CA LEU A 225 4.89 24.20 9.09
C LEU A 225 4.32 23.05 9.92
N THR A 226 4.48 23.05 11.25
CA THR A 226 3.89 22.03 12.14
C THR A 226 2.38 21.99 11.98
N LYS A 227 1.72 23.15 12.09
CA LYS A 227 0.27 23.26 11.90
C LYS A 227 -0.14 22.75 10.52
N TYR A 228 0.62 23.11 9.48
CA TYR A 228 0.35 22.65 8.12
C TYR A 228 0.46 21.12 7.98
N LEU A 229 1.51 20.50 8.51
CA LEU A 229 1.70 19.04 8.50
C LEU A 229 0.58 18.34 9.31
N GLU A 230 0.25 18.83 10.50
CA GLU A 230 -0.75 18.20 11.35
C GLU A 230 -2.18 18.36 10.79
N GLU A 231 -2.54 19.53 10.28
CA GLU A 231 -3.89 19.80 9.76
C GLU A 231 -4.13 19.22 8.36
N ASN A 232 -3.13 19.22 7.48
CA ASN A 232 -3.29 18.81 6.08
C ASN A 232 -2.79 17.39 5.80
N ILE A 233 -1.82 16.90 6.58
CA ILE A 233 -1.16 15.60 6.38
C ILE A 233 -1.51 14.63 7.51
N GLY A 234 -1.90 15.13 8.68
CA GLY A 234 -2.27 14.29 9.83
C GLY A 234 -1.07 13.66 10.54
N PHE A 235 0.15 14.10 10.24
CA PHE A 235 1.38 13.58 10.84
C PHE A 235 2.29 14.71 11.32
N THR A 236 3.00 14.45 12.41
CA THR A 236 4.15 15.28 12.79
C THR A 236 5.29 15.11 11.78
N PHE A 237 6.21 16.07 11.74
CA PHE A 237 7.41 15.99 10.89
C PHE A 237 8.20 14.70 11.10
N SER A 238 8.38 14.27 12.36
CA SER A 238 9.14 13.06 12.68
C SER A 238 8.45 11.79 12.21
N GLU A 239 7.13 11.68 12.39
CA GLU A 239 6.34 10.55 11.88
C GLU A 239 6.39 10.48 10.36
N LEU A 240 6.21 11.61 9.69
CA LEU A 240 6.26 11.71 8.23
C LEU A 240 7.64 11.31 7.68
N LEU A 241 8.72 11.83 8.27
CA LEU A 241 10.08 11.47 7.88
C LEU A 241 10.35 9.98 8.07
N ASN A 242 9.93 9.39 9.20
CA ASN A 242 10.09 7.97 9.46
C ASN A 242 9.33 7.12 8.43
N ARG A 243 8.11 7.50 8.05
CA ARG A 243 7.33 6.81 7.00
C ARG A 243 8.03 6.83 5.64
N ILE A 244 8.56 7.99 5.24
CA ILE A 244 9.32 8.14 3.98
C ILE A 244 10.55 7.22 3.99
N ARG A 245 11.34 7.24 5.07
CA ARG A 245 12.52 6.39 5.23
C ARG A 245 12.18 4.91 5.20
N PHE A 246 11.10 4.54 5.87
CA PHE A 246 10.63 3.17 5.96
C PHE A 246 10.16 2.62 4.62
N SER A 247 9.32 3.36 3.90
CA SER A 247 8.90 3.02 2.54
C SER A 247 10.10 2.84 1.62
N LYS A 248 11.10 3.73 1.67
CA LYS A 248 12.31 3.55 0.85
C LYS A 248 13.13 2.32 1.27
N ALA A 249 13.14 1.98 2.56
CA ALA A 249 13.86 0.82 3.03
C ALA A 249 13.25 -0.47 2.47
N ILE A 250 11.93 -0.58 2.48
CA ILE A 250 11.18 -1.67 1.84
C ILE A 250 11.56 -1.79 0.36
N ASP A 251 11.51 -0.69 -0.39
CA ASP A 251 11.92 -0.70 -1.81
C ASP A 251 13.34 -1.24 -2.00
N LEU A 252 14.29 -0.77 -1.19
CA LEU A 252 15.68 -1.19 -1.32
C LEU A 252 15.90 -2.64 -0.87
N LEU A 253 15.09 -3.15 0.05
CA LEU A 253 15.15 -4.55 0.49
C LEU A 253 14.63 -5.50 -0.57
N MET A 254 13.55 -5.14 -1.27
CA MET A 254 12.90 -5.98 -2.29
C MET A 254 13.61 -5.90 -3.65
N PHE A 255 14.03 -4.70 -4.05
CA PHE A 255 14.45 -4.44 -5.44
C PHE A 255 15.95 -4.18 -5.60
N SER A 256 16.75 -4.37 -4.55
CA SER A 256 18.19 -4.15 -4.65
C SER A 256 19.03 -5.15 -3.85
N GLU A 257 20.24 -5.44 -4.35
CA GLU A 257 21.23 -6.32 -3.71
C GLU A 257 22.03 -5.61 -2.59
N LYS A 258 21.65 -4.38 -2.21
CA LYS A 258 22.45 -3.54 -1.29
C LYS A 258 22.54 -4.15 0.10
N SER A 259 23.68 -4.13 0.76
CA SER A 259 23.79 -4.60 2.14
C SER A 259 22.87 -3.81 3.09
N LEU A 260 22.48 -4.40 4.23
CA LEU A 260 21.68 -3.70 5.25
C LEU A 260 22.37 -2.41 5.74
N ASN A 261 23.70 -2.41 5.80
CA ASN A 261 24.49 -1.22 6.11
C ASN A 261 24.32 -0.11 5.06
N GLU A 262 24.32 -0.45 3.77
CA GLU A 262 24.09 0.53 2.70
C GLU A 262 22.66 1.05 2.70
N ILE A 263 21.67 0.18 2.96
CA ILE A 263 20.27 0.59 3.07
C ILE A 263 20.10 1.56 4.22
N ALA A 264 20.55 1.19 5.43
CA ALA A 264 20.45 2.04 6.62
C ALA A 264 21.00 3.45 6.35
N LYS A 265 22.18 3.56 5.74
CA LYS A 265 22.78 4.85 5.35
C LYS A 265 21.93 5.60 4.32
N ARG A 266 21.41 4.91 3.30
CA ARG A 266 20.60 5.52 2.23
C ARG A 266 19.24 6.03 2.70
N VAL A 267 18.68 5.42 3.74
CA VAL A 267 17.42 5.87 4.34
C VAL A 267 17.64 6.73 5.59
N GLY A 268 18.88 7.11 5.91
CA GLY A 268 19.18 8.11 6.94
C GLY A 268 19.24 7.58 8.38
N TYR A 269 19.51 6.30 8.56
CA TYR A 269 19.88 5.71 9.85
C TYR A 269 21.41 5.68 10.00
N THR A 270 21.87 5.86 11.25
CA THR A 270 23.29 5.93 11.60
C THR A 270 24.02 4.61 11.36
N ASP A 271 23.34 3.51 11.65
CA ASP A 271 23.89 2.16 11.56
C ASP A 271 22.76 1.15 11.29
N SER A 272 23.16 -0.02 10.79
CA SER A 272 22.22 -1.10 10.47
C SER A 272 21.54 -1.69 11.70
N SER A 273 22.17 -1.67 12.88
CA SER A 273 21.56 -2.22 14.10
C SER A 273 20.33 -1.42 14.52
N HIS A 274 20.42 -0.09 14.51
CA HIS A 274 19.31 0.80 14.79
C HIS A 274 18.20 0.66 13.74
N PHE A 275 18.55 0.63 12.46
CA PHE A 275 17.60 0.37 11.37
C PHE A 275 16.87 -0.97 11.54
N THR A 276 17.61 -2.05 11.77
CA THR A 276 17.06 -3.40 11.95
C THR A 276 16.05 -3.43 13.09
N LYS A 277 16.38 -2.83 14.24
CA LYS A 277 15.49 -2.81 15.39
C LYS A 277 14.21 -2.01 15.12
N ILE A 278 14.31 -0.87 14.44
CA ILE A 278 13.11 -0.09 14.06
C ILE A 278 12.27 -0.88 13.07
N PHE A 279 12.91 -1.51 12.08
CA PHE A 279 12.22 -2.27 11.05
C PHE A 279 11.49 -3.48 11.64
N GLU A 280 12.17 -4.25 12.49
CA GLU A 280 11.60 -5.41 13.18
C GLU A 280 10.46 -5.03 14.13
N ASN A 281 10.57 -3.90 14.83
CA ASN A 281 9.45 -3.39 15.63
C ASN A 281 8.24 -2.96 14.79
N THR A 282 8.45 -2.66 13.51
CA THR A 282 7.40 -2.17 12.59
C THR A 282 6.76 -3.32 11.81
N GLU A 283 7.56 -4.20 11.19
CA GLU A 283 7.11 -5.34 10.37
C GLU A 283 6.99 -6.66 11.14
N GLY A 284 7.53 -6.74 12.36
CA GLY A 284 7.60 -7.98 13.13
C GLY A 284 8.71 -8.95 12.71
N ILE A 285 9.45 -8.67 11.63
CA ILE A 285 10.59 -9.46 11.15
C ILE A 285 11.80 -8.57 10.83
N ASN A 286 13.01 -9.12 10.89
CA ASN A 286 14.21 -8.31 10.60
C ASN A 286 14.36 -8.05 9.09
N PRO A 287 15.06 -6.97 8.67
CA PRO A 287 15.22 -6.62 7.26
C PRO A 287 15.87 -7.71 6.40
N GLY A 288 16.80 -8.48 6.96
CA GLY A 288 17.50 -9.54 6.21
C GLY A 288 16.56 -10.70 5.89
N GLU A 289 15.76 -11.11 6.88
CA GLU A 289 14.67 -12.04 6.70
C GLU A 289 13.66 -11.52 5.69
N PHE A 290 13.19 -10.28 5.86
CA PHE A 290 12.30 -9.60 4.91
C PHE A 290 12.85 -9.70 3.48
N ARG A 291 14.10 -9.30 3.23
CA ARG A 291 14.70 -9.43 1.89
C ARG A 291 14.66 -10.85 1.36
N ASN A 292 15.03 -11.83 2.17
CA ASN A 292 15.07 -13.22 1.72
C ASN A 292 13.68 -13.72 1.33
N TYR A 293 12.62 -13.21 1.97
CA TYR A 293 11.24 -13.56 1.65
C TYR A 293 10.72 -12.91 0.37
N TYR A 294 11.00 -11.63 0.18
CA TYR A 294 10.42 -10.84 -0.93
C TYR A 294 11.40 -10.60 -2.08
N ASN A 295 12.47 -11.39 -2.18
CA ASN A 295 13.32 -11.30 -3.34
C ASN A 295 12.54 -11.85 -4.55
N ILE A 296 11.87 -10.95 -5.27
CA ILE A 296 11.00 -11.25 -6.42
C ILE A 296 11.73 -12.05 -7.51
N LYS A 297 13.06 -12.05 -7.50
CA LYS A 297 13.88 -12.93 -8.36
C LYS A 297 13.70 -14.44 -8.10
N GLN A 298 13.00 -14.88 -7.05
CA GLN A 298 12.88 -16.32 -6.69
C GLN A 298 11.48 -16.78 -6.25
N VAL A 299 10.41 -16.02 -6.47
CA VAL A 299 9.07 -16.43 -6.01
C VAL A 299 8.39 -17.35 -7.04
N SER A 300 8.70 -18.64 -6.98
CA SER A 300 7.76 -19.70 -7.41
C SER A 300 7.80 -20.83 -6.39
N LEU A 301 6.63 -21.27 -5.90
CA LEU A 301 6.55 -22.44 -5.05
C LEU A 301 6.72 -23.70 -5.89
N LYS A 302 7.68 -24.54 -5.53
CA LYS A 302 7.77 -25.89 -6.10
C LYS A 302 6.58 -26.72 -5.61
N GLN A 303 6.14 -27.70 -6.41
CA GLN A 303 5.03 -28.58 -6.05
C GLN A 303 5.22 -29.33 -4.71
N SER A 304 6.47 -29.54 -4.29
CA SER A 304 6.83 -30.10 -2.97
C SER A 304 6.56 -29.13 -1.81
N GLU A 305 6.66 -27.82 -2.06
CA GLU A 305 6.46 -26.77 -1.06
C GLU A 305 4.98 -26.48 -0.83
N ALA A 306 4.12 -26.64 -1.85
CA ALA A 306 2.66 -26.54 -1.70
C ALA A 306 2.10 -27.59 -0.72
N LYS A 307 2.54 -28.85 -0.82
CA LYS A 307 2.14 -29.91 0.13
C LYS A 307 2.66 -29.66 1.55
N LEU A 308 3.84 -29.06 1.66
CA LEU A 308 4.43 -28.68 2.94
C LEU A 308 3.64 -27.53 3.57
N LEU A 309 3.27 -26.52 2.79
CA LEU A 309 2.41 -25.41 3.19
C LEU A 309 1.08 -25.93 3.75
N ASP A 310 0.38 -26.81 3.03
CA ASP A 310 -0.86 -27.42 3.52
C ASP A 310 -0.67 -28.13 4.86
N SER A 311 0.46 -28.82 5.03
CA SER A 311 0.77 -29.54 6.26
C SER A 311 1.02 -28.59 7.43
N VAL A 312 1.76 -27.50 7.20
CA VAL A 312 2.02 -26.44 8.17
C VAL A 312 0.72 -25.76 8.59
N ILE A 313 -0.13 -25.39 7.64
CA ILE A 313 -1.45 -24.78 7.89
C ILE A 313 -2.32 -25.69 8.75
N ASN A 314 -2.43 -26.96 8.38
CA ASN A 314 -3.23 -27.94 9.12
C ASN A 314 -2.73 -28.12 10.55
N TYR A 315 -1.41 -28.09 10.76
CA TYR A 315 -0.83 -28.14 12.09
C TYR A 315 -1.19 -26.90 12.92
N GLU A 316 -1.09 -25.70 12.34
CA GLU A 316 -1.46 -24.46 13.03
C GLU A 316 -2.96 -24.43 13.37
N ILE A 317 -3.84 -24.84 12.44
CA ILE A 317 -5.28 -24.98 12.67
C ILE A 317 -5.61 -26.00 13.76
N LYS A 318 -4.82 -27.06 13.90
CA LYS A 318 -5.02 -28.06 14.96
C LYS A 318 -4.52 -27.60 16.33
N ASN A 319 -3.48 -26.76 16.35
CA ASN A 319 -2.75 -26.40 17.57
C ASN A 319 -2.92 -24.94 18.00
N TYR A 320 -3.75 -24.13 17.33
CA TYR A 320 -3.90 -22.69 17.64
C TYR A 320 -4.27 -22.39 19.10
N THR A 321 -4.88 -23.34 19.81
CA THR A 321 -5.25 -23.21 21.22
C THR A 321 -4.07 -23.36 22.18
N ASP A 322 -2.92 -23.88 21.74
CA ASP A 322 -1.68 -23.90 22.53
C ASP A 322 -1.17 -22.47 22.73
N THR A 323 -1.21 -21.98 23.97
CA THR A 323 -0.76 -20.62 24.34
C THR A 323 0.72 -20.39 24.07
N ASP A 324 1.50 -21.47 24.02
CA ASP A 324 2.94 -21.45 23.79
C ASP A 324 3.28 -21.85 22.34
N LEU A 325 2.30 -21.88 21.43
CA LEU A 325 2.53 -22.13 20.01
C LEU A 325 3.41 -21.00 19.44
N THR A 326 4.59 -21.37 18.97
CA THR A 326 5.57 -20.45 18.39
C THR A 326 6.05 -21.00 17.05
N ILE A 327 6.55 -20.10 16.20
CA ILE A 327 7.13 -20.49 14.91
C ILE A 327 8.28 -21.51 15.07
N GLY A 328 9.02 -21.43 16.18
CA GLY A 328 10.07 -22.39 16.53
C GLY A 328 9.56 -23.81 16.76
N LYS A 329 8.38 -23.96 17.38
CA LYS A 329 7.74 -25.28 17.54
C LYS A 329 7.31 -25.86 16.20
N VAL A 330 6.69 -25.04 15.35
CA VAL A 330 6.24 -25.45 14.02
C VAL A 330 7.43 -25.83 13.13
N ALA A 331 8.48 -25.01 13.12
CA ALA A 331 9.72 -25.28 12.40
C ALA A 331 10.34 -26.62 12.81
N LYS A 332 10.40 -26.88 14.13
CA LYS A 332 10.93 -28.12 14.68
C LYS A 332 10.07 -29.34 14.30
N GLU A 333 8.75 -29.20 14.31
CA GLU A 333 7.83 -30.28 13.92
C GLU A 333 8.04 -30.71 12.48
N PHE A 334 8.21 -29.75 11.57
CA PHE A 334 8.33 -30.02 10.12
C PHE A 334 9.78 -30.19 9.65
N GLY A 335 10.76 -30.07 10.54
CA GLY A 335 12.19 -30.18 10.19
C GLY A 335 12.67 -29.07 9.25
N ILE A 336 12.04 -27.90 9.28
CA ILE A 336 12.36 -26.74 8.45
C ILE A 336 12.82 -25.56 9.33
N SER A 337 13.38 -24.52 8.73
CA SER A 337 13.73 -23.32 9.49
C SER A 337 12.47 -22.54 9.88
N THR A 338 12.55 -21.78 10.97
CA THR A 338 11.52 -20.78 11.30
C THR A 338 11.30 -19.82 10.15
N SER A 339 12.37 -19.53 9.41
CA SER A 339 12.25 -18.67 8.25
C SER A 339 11.34 -19.29 7.19
N GLU A 340 11.51 -20.57 6.91
CA GLU A 340 10.73 -21.30 5.91
C GLU A 340 9.26 -21.42 6.30
N VAL A 341 8.94 -21.68 7.58
CA VAL A 341 7.55 -21.62 8.07
C VAL A 341 6.93 -20.26 7.78
N ASN A 342 7.64 -19.18 8.11
CA ASN A 342 7.13 -17.83 7.88
C ASN A 342 6.95 -17.55 6.38
N ARG A 343 7.87 -18.02 5.54
CA ARG A 343 7.76 -17.89 4.07
C ARG A 343 6.50 -18.55 3.55
N LEU A 344 6.24 -19.77 3.98
CA LEU A 344 5.06 -20.54 3.57
C LEU A 344 3.78 -19.84 4.01
N ILE A 345 3.68 -19.46 5.29
CA ILE A 345 2.50 -18.75 5.82
C ILE A 345 2.31 -17.38 5.17
N TYR A 346 3.39 -16.64 4.94
CA TYR A 346 3.33 -15.35 4.28
C TYR A 346 2.91 -15.48 2.82
N PHE A 347 3.42 -16.49 2.11
CA PHE A 347 3.03 -16.77 0.73
C PHE A 347 1.52 -17.01 0.60
N GLN A 348 0.91 -17.73 1.54
CA GLN A 348 -0.52 -18.06 1.47
C GLN A 348 -1.44 -16.95 2.02
N PHE A 349 -1.03 -16.27 3.08
CA PHE A 349 -1.92 -15.40 3.85
C PHE A 349 -1.48 -13.94 3.91
N GLU A 350 -0.33 -13.61 3.32
CA GLU A 350 0.30 -12.29 3.38
C GLU A 350 0.46 -11.78 4.82
N LYS A 351 0.73 -12.71 5.74
CA LYS A 351 0.86 -12.48 7.17
C LYS A 351 2.05 -13.24 7.67
N ASN A 352 2.80 -12.67 8.60
CA ASN A 352 3.76 -13.48 9.32
C ASN A 352 3.02 -14.50 10.22
N PHE A 353 3.75 -15.52 10.69
CA PHE A 353 3.24 -16.59 11.54
C PHE A 353 2.38 -16.07 12.70
N TYR A 354 2.83 -15.02 13.41
CA TYR A 354 2.12 -14.50 14.58
C TYR A 354 0.87 -13.72 14.21
N GLU A 355 0.89 -13.01 13.08
CA GLU A 355 -0.27 -12.32 12.54
C GLU A 355 -1.33 -13.29 12.02
N TYR A 356 -0.91 -14.35 11.34
CA TYR A 356 -1.78 -15.43 10.89
C TYR A 356 -2.36 -16.19 12.09
N LEU A 357 -1.54 -16.51 13.10
CA LEU A 357 -2.01 -17.14 14.33
C LEU A 357 -3.01 -16.25 15.08
N ASP A 358 -2.73 -14.95 15.22
CA ASP A 358 -3.68 -14.00 15.81
C ASP A 358 -4.98 -13.96 14.98
N PHE A 359 -4.89 -13.90 13.66
CA PHE A 359 -6.05 -13.94 12.77
C PHE A 359 -6.88 -15.21 12.98
N LEU A 360 -6.27 -16.38 12.95
CA LEU A 360 -6.93 -17.67 13.16
C LEU A 360 -7.63 -17.74 14.52
N ARG A 361 -6.95 -17.32 15.60
CA ARG A 361 -7.50 -17.30 16.95
C ARG A 361 -8.66 -16.32 17.09
N ILE A 362 -8.55 -15.13 16.50
CA ILE A 362 -9.62 -14.12 16.51
C ILE A 362 -10.81 -14.57 15.67
N SER A 363 -10.60 -15.19 14.51
CA SER A 363 -11.68 -15.77 13.69
C SER A 363 -12.47 -16.82 14.46
N LYS A 364 -11.79 -17.72 15.18
CA LYS A 364 -12.46 -18.68 16.08
C LYS A 364 -13.13 -18.03 17.29
N ALA A 365 -12.60 -16.91 17.78
CA ALA A 365 -13.25 -16.15 18.84
C ALA A 365 -14.52 -15.46 18.35
N CYS A 366 -14.55 -14.94 17.12
CA CYS A 366 -15.75 -14.37 16.51
C CYS A 366 -16.89 -15.41 16.43
N GLU A 367 -16.57 -16.62 15.99
CA GLU A 367 -17.50 -17.76 15.97
C GLU A 367 -18.08 -18.02 17.37
N MET A 368 -17.22 -18.20 18.39
CA MET A 368 -17.65 -18.44 19.78
C MET A 368 -18.44 -17.27 20.39
N LEU A 369 -18.12 -16.03 20.02
CA LEU A 369 -18.82 -14.84 20.51
C LEU A 369 -20.28 -14.79 20.01
N LYS A 370 -20.57 -15.42 18.88
CA LYS A 370 -21.89 -15.44 18.23
C LYS A 370 -22.70 -16.68 18.55
N THR A 371 -22.04 -17.82 18.67
CA THR A 371 -22.71 -19.11 18.89
C THR A 371 -22.83 -19.49 20.37
N THR A 372 -22.17 -18.76 21.28
CA THR A 372 -22.13 -19.11 22.72
C THR A 372 -22.26 -17.90 23.65
N ASP A 373 -22.75 -18.17 24.86
CA ASP A 373 -22.84 -17.21 25.98
C ASP A 373 -21.59 -17.19 26.87
N LEU A 374 -20.48 -17.79 26.44
CA LEU A 374 -19.25 -17.86 27.23
C LEU A 374 -18.74 -16.46 27.59
N LYS A 375 -18.12 -16.29 28.76
CA LYS A 375 -17.54 -14.98 29.12
C LYS A 375 -16.34 -14.70 28.23
N ILE A 376 -16.06 -13.42 27.98
CA ILE A 376 -14.93 -12.98 27.14
C ILE A 376 -13.59 -13.57 27.61
N ILE A 377 -13.41 -13.73 28.91
CA ILE A 377 -12.22 -14.38 29.49
C ILE A 377 -12.12 -15.86 29.11
N ASP A 378 -13.24 -16.58 29.12
CA ASP A 378 -13.28 -18.00 28.79
C ASP A 378 -13.02 -18.22 27.28
N ILE A 379 -13.54 -17.33 26.43
CA ILE A 379 -13.26 -17.34 24.99
C ILE A 379 -11.79 -17.05 24.72
N ALA A 380 -11.21 -16.04 25.38
CA ALA A 380 -9.79 -15.71 25.24
C ALA A 380 -8.90 -16.91 25.57
N MET A 381 -9.20 -17.63 26.66
CA MET A 381 -8.45 -18.84 27.03
C MET A 381 -8.68 -19.98 26.04
N LYS A 382 -9.91 -20.20 25.58
CA LYS A 382 -10.25 -21.27 24.62
C LYS A 382 -9.60 -21.09 23.26
N VAL A 383 -9.37 -19.85 22.82
CA VAL A 383 -8.69 -19.56 21.55
C VAL A 383 -7.18 -19.36 21.70
N GLY A 384 -6.59 -19.75 22.84
CA GLY A 384 -5.14 -19.80 23.00
C GLY A 384 -4.47 -18.49 23.41
N TYR A 385 -5.20 -17.54 24.01
CA TYR A 385 -4.59 -16.38 24.67
C TYR A 385 -4.43 -16.63 26.17
N ASN A 386 -3.26 -16.30 26.71
CA ASN A 386 -2.96 -16.39 28.15
C ASN A 386 -3.51 -15.20 28.98
N SER A 387 -4.06 -14.17 28.32
CA SER A 387 -4.56 -12.97 28.97
C SER A 387 -5.68 -12.33 28.16
N THR A 388 -6.77 -12.00 28.84
CA THR A 388 -7.90 -11.26 28.25
C THR A 388 -7.47 -9.89 27.72
N ARG A 389 -6.44 -9.26 28.31
CA ARG A 389 -5.92 -7.97 27.84
C ARG A 389 -5.24 -8.09 26.49
N THR A 390 -4.42 -9.12 26.31
CA THR A 390 -3.74 -9.41 25.03
C THR A 390 -4.77 -9.76 23.96
N PHE A 391 -5.72 -10.63 24.29
CA PHE A 391 -6.85 -10.97 23.42
C PHE A 391 -7.64 -9.73 23.00
N GLN A 392 -8.07 -8.88 23.93
CA GLN A 392 -8.85 -7.68 23.61
C GLN A 392 -8.10 -6.72 22.69
N ARG A 393 -6.78 -6.57 22.87
CA ARG A 393 -5.94 -5.75 21.98
C ARG A 393 -5.85 -6.36 20.59
N ALA A 394 -5.58 -7.66 20.48
CA ALA A 394 -5.52 -8.37 19.20
C ALA A 394 -6.87 -8.34 18.47
N PHE A 395 -7.96 -8.63 19.19
CA PHE A 395 -9.33 -8.58 18.68
C PHE A 395 -9.69 -7.19 18.16
N SER A 396 -9.48 -6.14 18.96
CA SER A 396 -9.81 -4.76 18.54
C SER A 396 -8.92 -4.29 17.40
N ARG A 397 -7.65 -4.75 17.34
CA ARG A 397 -6.72 -4.47 16.25
C ARG A 397 -7.18 -5.09 14.93
N ILE A 398 -7.69 -6.32 14.95
CA ILE A 398 -8.08 -7.08 13.75
C ILE A 398 -9.52 -6.76 13.32
N ILE A 399 -10.47 -6.69 14.26
CA ILE A 399 -11.91 -6.54 13.98
C ILE A 399 -12.36 -5.08 14.02
N GLY A 400 -11.56 -4.17 14.62
CA GLY A 400 -11.87 -2.74 14.70
C GLY A 400 -12.90 -2.36 15.78
N VAL A 401 -13.53 -3.34 16.44
CA VAL A 401 -14.43 -3.15 17.60
C VAL A 401 -14.06 -4.08 18.74
N SER A 402 -14.51 -3.76 19.96
CA SER A 402 -14.27 -4.62 21.13
C SER A 402 -15.09 -5.92 21.06
N PRO A 403 -14.63 -7.03 21.69
CA PRO A 403 -15.38 -8.29 21.73
C PRO A 403 -16.83 -8.15 22.23
N ASN A 404 -17.04 -7.33 23.27
CA ASN A 404 -18.38 -7.06 23.81
C ASN A 404 -19.29 -6.35 22.79
N LYS A 405 -18.72 -5.40 22.05
CA LYS A 405 -19.46 -4.69 20.99
C LYS A 405 -19.74 -5.62 19.81
N PHE A 406 -18.78 -6.45 19.43
CA PHE A 406 -18.95 -7.45 18.37
C PHE A 406 -20.09 -8.42 18.67
N ARG A 407 -20.13 -8.97 19.90
CA ARG A 407 -21.20 -9.87 20.34
C ARG A 407 -22.59 -9.27 20.22
N THR A 408 -22.74 -7.98 20.53
CA THR A 408 -24.04 -7.31 20.64
C THR A 408 -24.52 -6.62 19.35
N THR A 409 -23.63 -6.28 18.41
CA THR A 409 -23.96 -5.29 17.35
C THR A 409 -23.81 -5.77 15.91
N ILE A 410 -23.18 -6.92 15.64
CA ILE A 410 -22.83 -7.35 14.26
C ILE A 410 -23.44 -8.71 13.94
N ASN A 411 -24.26 -8.86 12.90
CA ASN A 411 -24.64 -10.19 12.39
C ASN A 411 -23.45 -10.77 11.60
N TYR A 412 -23.03 -11.98 11.93
CA TYR A 412 -21.84 -12.65 11.37
C TYR A 412 -22.27 -13.59 10.24
N GLN A 413 -21.61 -13.53 9.09
CA GLN A 413 -21.80 -14.54 8.05
C GLN A 413 -20.81 -15.69 8.28
N ASP A 414 -21.32 -16.92 8.44
CA ASP A 414 -20.46 -18.09 8.55
C ASP A 414 -19.77 -18.42 7.20
N SER A 415 -18.85 -19.39 7.23
CA SER A 415 -18.11 -19.86 6.04
C SER A 415 -19.00 -20.48 4.96
N GLU A 416 -20.29 -20.66 5.22
CA GLU A 416 -21.30 -21.19 4.30
C GLU A 416 -22.27 -20.09 3.80
N GLY A 417 -22.05 -18.83 4.21
CA GLY A 417 -22.84 -17.68 3.77
C GLY A 417 -24.12 -17.42 4.57
N ASN A 418 -24.34 -18.13 5.68
CA ASN A 418 -25.51 -17.92 6.54
C ASN A 418 -25.29 -16.74 7.49
N ILE A 419 -26.29 -15.86 7.59
CA ILE A 419 -26.27 -14.73 8.54
C ILE A 419 -26.69 -15.26 9.93
N ILE A 420 -25.79 -15.17 10.92
CA ILE A 420 -25.99 -15.58 12.32
C ILE A 420 -25.83 -14.41 13.28
#